data_AF-A0A7T8GYF2-F1
#
_entry.id   AF-A0A7T8GYF2-F1
#
_cell.length_a   1.000
_cell.length_b   1.000
_cell.length_c   1.000
_cell.angle_alpha   90.00
_cell.angle_beta   90.00
_cell.angle_gamma   90.00
#
_symmetry.space_group_name_H-M   'P 1'
#
loop_
_entity.id
_entity.type
_entity.pdbx_description
1 polymer ?
#
loop_
_entity_poly.entity_id
_entity_poly.type
_entity_poly.pdbx_seq_one_letter_code
_entity_poly.pdbx_strand_id
1 'polypeptide(L)' 'MNSMAYEINVDPKTIRTGCSQGFGMKSYGRTPRHLLTDRLKQKRLERARRCSTSEDFLR' A
#
# COMPACT_ATOMS: atom_id res chain seq x y z
N MET A 1 -8.20 5.79 -5.31
CA MET A 1 -8.16 4.62 -6.22
C MET A 1 -9.30 3.66 -5.95
N ASN A 2 -9.67 3.34 -4.70
CA ASN A 2 -10.79 2.43 -4.44
C ASN A 2 -12.17 3.00 -4.86
N SER A 3 -12.41 4.31 -4.72
CA SER A 3 -13.63 4.96 -5.21
C SER A 3 -13.74 4.88 -6.74
N MET A 4 -12.66 5.26 -7.44
CA MET A 4 -12.55 5.16 -8.91
C MET A 4 -12.66 3.71 -9.41
N ALA A 5 -12.12 2.74 -8.66
CA ALA A 5 -12.25 1.31 -8.96
C ALA A 5 -13.70 0.83 -8.88
N TYR A 6 -14.43 1.31 -7.87
CA TYR A 6 -15.85 1.01 -7.71
C TYR A 6 -16.68 1.64 -8.82
N GLU A 7 -16.43 2.92 -9.16
CA GLU A 7 -17.15 3.65 -10.21
C GLU A 7 -16.97 3.04 -11.60
N ILE A 8 -15.77 2.53 -11.91
CA ILE A 8 -15.43 1.93 -13.20
C ILE A 8 -15.61 0.40 -13.17
N ASN A 9 -16.02 -0.16 -12.03
CA ASN A 9 -16.23 -1.59 -11.78
C ASN A 9 -15.04 -2.48 -12.16
N VAL A 10 -13.85 -2.08 -11.73
CA VAL A 10 -12.59 -2.80 -11.95
C VAL A 10 -11.85 -3.00 -10.63
N ASP A 11 -11.00 -4.01 -10.56
CA ASP A 11 -10.15 -4.21 -9.38
C ASP A 11 -9.26 -2.96 -9.16
N PRO A 12 -9.21 -2.41 -7.93
CA PRO A 12 -8.24 -1.37 -7.57
C PRO A 12 -6.79 -1.68 -7.97
N LYS A 13 -6.39 -2.95 -8.07
CA LYS A 13 -5.08 -3.38 -8.59
C LYS A 13 -4.91 -3.03 -10.07
N THR A 14 -5.94 -3.24 -10.89
CA THR A 14 -5.93 -2.92 -12.32
C THR A 14 -5.72 -1.43 -12.56
N ILE A 15 -6.42 -0.57 -11.80
CA ILE A 15 -6.21 0.89 -11.86
C ILE A 15 -4.79 1.27 -11.42
N ARG A 16 -4.26 0.67 -10.34
CA ARG A 16 -2.88 0.92 -9.90
C ARG A 16 -1.84 0.57 -10.96
N THR A 17 -2.01 -0.56 -11.62
CA THR A 17 -1.11 -1.02 -12.69
C THR A 17 -1.20 -0.09 -13.90
N GLY A 18 -2.43 0.27 -14.33
CA GLY A 18 -2.64 1.21 -15.43
C GLY A 18 -2.03 2.59 -15.16
N CYS A 19 -2.22 3.15 -13.96
CA CYS A 19 -1.59 4.42 -13.56
C CYS A 19 -0.06 4.33 -13.51
N SER A 20 0.49 3.23 -12.99
CA SER A 20 1.94 3.07 -12.84
C SER A 20 2.66 2.80 -14.16
N GLN A 21 2.07 1.99 -15.04
CA GLN A 21 2.70 1.57 -16.29
C GLN A 21 2.32 2.48 -17.46
N GLY A 22 1.05 2.89 -17.56
CA GLY A 22 0.56 3.72 -18.65
C GLY A 22 0.89 5.19 -18.50
N PHE A 23 0.91 5.71 -17.28
CA PHE A 23 1.13 7.14 -17.01
C PHE A 23 2.44 7.43 -16.26
N GLY A 24 3.24 6.41 -15.95
CA GLY A 24 4.47 6.56 -15.15
C GLY A 24 4.22 7.09 -13.72
N MET A 25 2.96 7.17 -13.29
CA MET A 25 2.57 7.69 -11.99
C MET A 25 2.81 6.61 -10.95
N LYS A 26 3.92 6.71 -10.22
CA LYS A 26 4.17 5.84 -9.06
C LYS A 26 2.98 5.97 -8.11
N SER A 27 2.23 4.88 -7.96
CA SER A 27 0.88 4.91 -7.38
C SER A 27 0.89 5.55 -6.00
N TYR A 28 1.94 5.35 -5.21
CA TYR A 28 2.19 6.08 -3.99
C TYR A 28 3.70 6.07 -3.73
N GLY A 29 4.35 7.23 -3.74
CA GLY A 29 5.66 7.36 -3.12
C GLY A 29 5.48 7.04 -1.64
N ARG A 30 5.84 5.82 -1.21
CA ARG A 30 5.85 5.49 0.22
C ARG A 30 6.70 6.55 0.89
N THR A 31 6.14 7.27 1.87
CA THR A 31 6.91 8.23 2.65
C THR A 31 8.16 7.52 3.18
N PRO A 32 9.36 8.02 2.85
CA PRO A 32 10.62 7.47 3.33
C PRO A 32 10.60 7.32 4.84
N ARG A 33 11.21 6.26 5.37
CA ARG A 33 11.15 5.96 6.82
C ARG A 33 11.61 7.12 7.69
N HIS A 34 12.62 7.87 7.24
CA HIS A 34 13.16 9.02 7.96
C HIS A 34 12.22 10.23 7.97
N LEU A 35 11.27 10.30 7.03
CA LEU A 35 10.24 11.35 6.96
C LEU A 35 8.94 10.92 7.67
N LEU A 36 8.88 9.73 8.26
CA LEU A 36 7.73 9.32 9.04
C LEU A 36 7.74 10.00 10.41
N THR A 37 6.58 10.48 10.83
CA THR A 37 6.36 10.85 12.23
C THR A 37 6.46 9.61 13.12
N ASP A 38 6.80 9.80 14.39
CA ASP A 38 6.98 8.68 15.33
C ASP A 38 5.69 7.87 15.53
N ARG A 39 4.54 8.54 15.48
CA ARG A 39 3.22 7.89 15.45
C ARG A 39 3.06 6.91 14.28
N LEU A 40 3.53 7.29 13.10
CA LEU A 40 3.47 6.41 11.91
C LEU A 40 4.51 5.29 11.98
N LYS A 41 5.69 5.54 12.55
CA LYS A 41 6.69 4.49 12.81
C LYS A 41 6.13 3.43 13.75
N GLN A 42 5.47 3.83 14.83
CA GLN A 42 4.88 2.92 15.81
C GLN A 42 3.76 2.07 15.21
N LYS A 43 2.84 2.68 14.43
CA LYS A 43 1.79 1.92 13.70
C LYS A 43 2.37 0.91 12.72
N ARG A 44 3.47 1.23 12.03
CA ARG A 44 4.16 0.28 11.14
C ARG A 44 4.78 -0.87 11.91
N LEU A 45 5.43 -0.58 13.04
CA LEU A 45 6.02 -1.59 13.91
C LEU A 45 4.96 -2.56 14.45
N GLU A 46 3.81 -2.04 14.87
CA GLU A 46 2.68 -2.85 15.33
C GLU A 46 2.15 -3.79 14.23
N ARG A 47 1.98 -3.27 13.00
CA ARG A 47 1.59 -4.11 11.86
C ARG A 47 2.64 -5.18 11.54
N ALA A 48 3.92 -4.81 11.54
CA ALA A 48 5.00 -5.76 11.29
C ALA A 48 5.01 -6.87 12.34
N ARG A 49 4.79 -6.54 13.62
CA ARG A 49 4.65 -7.52 14.70
C ARG A 49 3.47 -8.47 14.47
N ARG A 50 2.30 -7.94 14.10
CA ARG A 50 1.12 -8.77 13.77
C ARG A 50 1.39 -9.74 12.62
N CYS A 51 2.08 -9.29 11.57
CA CYS A 51 2.44 -10.12 10.43
C CYS A 51 3.57 -11.12 10.74
N SER A 52 4.45 -10.84 11.70
CA SER A 52 5.47 -11.79 12.14
C SER A 52 4.93 -12.84 13.11
N THR A 53 3.81 -12.56 13.78
CA THR A 53 3.15 -13.50 14.69
C THR A 53 2.06 -14.34 14.02
N SER A 54 1.57 -13.93 12.84
CA SER A 54 0.74 -14.81 12.03
C SER A 54 1.65 -15.70 11.19
N GLU A 55 1.44 -17.01 11.22
CA GLU A 55 2.13 -18.03 10.41
C GLU A 55 1.88 -17.87 8.88
N ASP A 56 1.54 -16.68 8.41
CA ASP A 56 1.20 -16.39 7.01
C ASP A 56 2.42 -15.97 6.17
N PHE A 57 3.63 -15.98 6.74
CA PHE A 57 4.84 -15.59 6.02
C PHE A 57 5.48 -16.76 5.22
N LEU A 58 4.90 -17.97 5.26
CA LEU A 58 5.35 -19.17 4.53
C LEU A 58 4.27 -19.79 3.64
N ARG A 59 3.44 -18.98 2.97
CA ARG A 59 2.59 -19.44 1.87
C ARG A 59 2.57 -18.48 0.68
#